data_AF-A0AAW2LUE7-F1
#
_entry.id   AF-A0AAW2LUE7-F1
#
_cell.length_a   1.000
_cell.length_b   1.000
_cell.length_c   1.000
_cell.angle_alpha   90.00
_cell.angle_beta   90.00
_cell.angle_gamma   90.00
#
_symmetry.space_group_name_H-M   'P 1'
#
loop_
_entity.id
_entity.type
_entity.pdbx_description
1 polymer ?
#
loop_
_entity_poly.entity_id
_entity_poly.type
_entity_poly.pdbx_seq_one_letter_code
_entity_poly.pdbx_strand_id
1 'polypeptide(L)' 'MKQGEAMASHLLILLLISISSIALASDPSPLQDFCVAHPNGPVQVNGFACKDPKLAQPTDFFFSGLHLPGNTSNPSDPK' A
#
# COMPACT_ATOMS: atom_id res chain seq x y z
N MET A 1 28.91 26.34 32.23
CA MET A 1 28.27 26.82 30.99
C MET A 1 28.61 25.95 29.77
N LYS A 2 29.85 25.49 29.60
CA LYS A 2 30.28 24.67 28.44
C LYS A 2 29.67 23.26 28.35
N GLN A 3 29.36 22.63 29.49
CA GLN A 3 28.73 21.30 29.56
C GLN A 3 27.25 21.30 29.12
N GLY A 4 26.53 22.41 29.34
CA GLY A 4 25.11 22.54 28.99
C GLY A 4 24.86 22.72 27.50
N GLU A 5 25.76 23.42 26.81
CA GLU A 5 25.72 23.56 25.34
C GLU A 5 25.99 22.23 24.62
N ALA A 6 26.92 21.41 25.14
CA ALA A 6 27.18 20.09 24.58
C ALA A 6 25.96 19.17 24.66
N MET A 7 25.27 19.15 25.81
CA MET A 7 24.06 18.35 26.02
C MET A 7 22.89 18.83 25.15
N ALA A 8 22.71 20.14 25.02
CA ALA A 8 21.69 20.73 24.14
C ALA A 8 21.99 20.42 22.66
N SER A 9 23.26 20.47 22.25
CA SER A 9 23.70 20.11 20.90
C SER A 9 23.42 18.65 20.58
N HIS A 10 23.75 17.73 21.49
CA HIS A 10 23.41 16.31 21.34
C HIS A 10 21.90 16.06 21.23
N LEU A 11 21.09 16.76 22.05
CA LEU A 11 19.63 16.66 21.99
C LEU A 11 19.08 17.14 20.64
N LEU A 12 19.64 18.22 20.10
CA LEU A 12 19.25 18.79 18.81
C LEU A 12 19.63 17.87 17.64
N ILE A 13 20.81 17.23 17.71
CA ILE A 13 21.25 16.22 16.73
C ILE A 13 20.34 14.99 16.76
N LEU A 14 19.99 14.49 17.96
CA LEU A 14 19.09 13.35 18.10
C LEU A 14 17.68 13.65 17.57
N LEU A 15 17.19 14.88 17.77
CA LEU A 15 15.91 15.35 17.22
C LEU A 15 15.95 15.41 15.68
N LEU A 16 17.05 15.88 15.07
CA LEU A 16 17.19 15.91 13.61
C LEU A 16 17.23 14.50 13.00
N ILE A 17 17.85 13.54 13.68
CA ILE A 17 17.88 12.14 13.24
C ILE A 17 16.48 11.50 13.31
N SER A 18 15.69 11.77 14.35
CA SER A 18 14.36 11.16 14.50
C SER A 18 13.35 11.58 13.41
N ILE A 19 13.48 12.81 12.88
CA ILE A 19 12.57 13.36 11.86
C ILE A 19 12.86 12.75 10.46
N SER A 20 14.02 12.12 10.26
CA SER A 20 14.45 11.61 8.95
C SER A 20 13.75 10.32 8.48
N SER A 21 12.81 9.79 9.25
CA SER A 21 12.06 8.57 8.89
C SER A 21 10.75 8.93 8.18
N ILE A 22 10.83 9.40 6.93
CA ILE A 22 9.65 9.51 6.06
C ILE A 22 9.40 8.11 5.49
N ALA A 23 8.45 7.39 6.06
CA ALA A 23 7.99 6.12 5.50
C ALA A 23 7.04 6.41 4.33
N LEU A 24 7.50 6.17 3.10
CA LEU A 24 6.63 6.18 1.91
C LEU A 24 5.99 4.80 1.77
N ALA A 25 4.72 4.70 2.14
CA ALA A 25 3.90 3.53 1.84
C ALA A 25 3.23 3.75 0.48
N SER A 26 3.90 3.29 -0.58
CA SER A 26 3.36 3.27 -1.93
C SER A 26 3.45 1.85 -2.47
N ASP A 27 2.51 1.47 -3.32
CA ASP A 27 2.60 0.20 -4.03
C ASP A 27 3.85 0.21 -4.92
N PRO A 28 4.57 -0.92 -5.01
CA PRO A 28 5.70 -1.04 -5.93
C PRO A 28 5.27 -0.69 -7.35
N SER A 29 6.12 0.05 -8.09
CA SER A 29 5.85 0.35 -9.48
C SER A 29 5.69 -0.96 -10.30
N PRO A 30 4.72 -1.01 -11.24
CA PRO A 30 4.52 -2.21 -12.04
C PRO A 30 5.76 -2.50 -12.89
N LEU A 31 6.22 -3.75 -12.88
CA LEU A 31 7.38 -4.21 -13.66
C LEU A 31 7.04 -4.57 -15.12
N GLN A 32 5.75 -4.64 -15.44
CA GLN A 32 5.20 -5.12 -16.70
C GLN A 32 3.88 -4.41 -16.99
N ASP A 33 3.41 -4.45 -18.25
CA ASP A 33 2.20 -3.72 -18.69
C ASP A 33 0.96 -4.05 -17.87
N PHE A 34 0.79 -5.33 -17.49
CA PHE A 34 -0.32 -5.78 -16.64
C PHE A 34 0.06 -6.97 -15.77
N CYS A 35 -0.56 -7.09 -14.61
CA CYS A 35 -0.53 -8.28 -13.74
C CYS A 35 -1.94 -8.56 -13.25
N VAL A 36 -2.67 -9.43 -13.96
CA VAL A 36 -4.00 -9.88 -13.51
C VAL A 36 -3.78 -10.78 -12.30
N ALA A 37 -4.39 -10.46 -11.16
CA ALA A 37 -4.26 -11.25 -9.95
C ALA A 37 -4.71 -12.70 -10.18
N HIS A 38 -3.98 -13.65 -9.61
CA HIS A 38 -4.32 -15.07 -9.61
C HIS A 38 -4.55 -15.54 -8.16
N PRO A 39 -5.77 -15.34 -7.61
CA PRO A 39 -6.04 -15.53 -6.18
C PRO A 39 -5.81 -16.95 -5.69
N ASN A 40 -5.98 -17.92 -6.57
CA ASN A 40 -5.82 -19.35 -6.29
C ASN A 40 -4.50 -19.90 -6.86
N GLY A 41 -3.50 -19.04 -7.00
CA GLY A 41 -2.19 -19.42 -7.54
C GLY A 41 -1.41 -20.34 -6.60
N PRO A 42 -0.46 -21.12 -7.16
CA PRO A 42 0.31 -22.10 -6.39
C PRO A 42 1.36 -21.47 -5.45
N VAL A 43 1.60 -20.16 -5.57
CA VAL A 43 2.67 -19.45 -4.86
C VAL A 43 2.09 -18.24 -4.12
N GLN A 44 2.55 -18.03 -2.89
CA GLN A 44 2.22 -16.86 -2.07
C GLN A 44 3.33 -15.80 -2.21
N VAL A 45 2.92 -14.56 -2.42
CA VAL A 45 3.79 -13.38 -2.52
C VAL A 45 3.15 -12.21 -1.76
N ASN A 46 3.86 -11.11 -1.57
CA ASN A 46 3.23 -9.88 -1.07
C ASN A 46 2.25 -9.36 -2.14
N GLY A 47 0.94 -9.47 -1.86
CA GLY A 47 -0.13 -9.23 -2.84
C GLY A 47 -0.66 -10.55 -3.42
N PHE A 48 -0.78 -10.61 -4.75
CA PHE A 48 -1.18 -11.84 -5.47
C PHE A 48 -0.14 -12.18 -6.53
N ALA A 49 0.07 -13.47 -6.77
CA ALA A 49 0.80 -13.91 -7.95
C ALA A 49 0.02 -13.49 -9.21
N CYS A 50 0.74 -13.16 -10.28
CA CYS A 50 0.11 -12.83 -11.57
C CYS A 50 -0.36 -14.12 -12.27
N LYS A 51 -1.49 -14.04 -12.95
CA LYS A 51 -1.94 -15.03 -13.94
C LYS A 51 -0.93 -15.07 -15.10
N ASP A 52 -0.82 -16.21 -15.79
CA ASP A 52 -0.04 -16.28 -17.04
C ASP A 52 -0.58 -15.22 -18.03
N PRO A 53 0.26 -14.29 -18.53
CA PRO A 53 -0.19 -13.22 -19.41
C PRO A 53 -0.85 -13.72 -20.69
N LYS A 54 -0.54 -14.96 -21.14
CA LYS A 54 -1.20 -15.58 -22.30
C LYS A 54 -2.64 -16.01 -22.03
N LEU A 55 -2.99 -16.17 -20.76
CA LEU A 55 -4.34 -16.56 -20.32
C LEU A 55 -5.19 -15.34 -19.93
N ALA A 56 -4.61 -14.13 -19.94
CA ALA A 56 -5.34 -12.90 -19.69
C ALA A 56 -6.39 -12.66 -20.79
N GLN A 57 -7.60 -12.30 -20.38
CA GLN A 57 -8.72 -12.02 -21.29
C GLN A 57 -9.19 -10.58 -21.10
N PRO A 58 -9.86 -9.96 -22.10
CA PRO A 58 -10.41 -8.60 -21.95
C PRO A 58 -11.35 -8.45 -20.74
N THR A 59 -12.04 -9.51 -20.35
CA THR A 59 -12.92 -9.53 -19.17
C THR A 59 -12.17 -9.41 -17.85
N ASP A 60 -10.87 -9.72 -17.81
CA ASP A 60 -10.04 -9.55 -16.60
C ASP A 60 -9.77 -8.05 -16.28
N PHE A 61 -10.05 -7.15 -17.23
CA PHE A 61 -9.82 -5.70 -17.11
C PHE A 61 -11.11 -4.89 -16.99
N PHE A 62 -12.27 -5.55 -16.92
CA PHE A 62 -13.57 -4.90 -16.85
C PHE A 62 -14.35 -5.35 -15.61
N PHE A 63 -14.93 -4.38 -14.90
CA PHE A 63 -15.80 -4.63 -13.76
C PHE A 63 -17.10 -3.80 -13.86
N SER A 64 -18.24 -4.47 -14.00
CA SER A 64 -19.57 -3.83 -14.08
C SER A 64 -20.33 -3.77 -12.75
N GLY A 65 -19.78 -4.29 -11.66
CA GLY A 65 -20.52 -4.41 -10.40
C GLY A 65 -20.85 -3.08 -9.71
N LEU A 66 -20.13 -2.00 -10.04
CA LEU A 66 -20.28 -0.68 -9.39
C LEU A 66 -21.64 -0.02 -9.63
N HIS A 67 -22.39 -0.42 -10.69
CA HIS A 67 -23.74 0.11 -10.93
C HIS A 67 -24.80 -0.48 -9.98
N LEU A 68 -24.48 -1.56 -9.25
CA LEU A 68 -25.41 -2.19 -8.32
C LEU A 68 -25.28 -1.52 -6.95
N PRO A 69 -26.40 -1.15 -6.29
CA PRO A 69 -26.33 -0.66 -4.93
C PRO A 69 -25.78 -1.76 -4.01
N GLY A 70 -24.76 -1.42 -3.23
CA GLY A 70 -24.26 -2.28 -2.18
C GLY A 70 -25.24 -2.38 -1.01
N ASN A 71 -25.13 -3.44 -0.21
CA ASN A 71 -25.90 -3.55 1.03
C ASN A 71 -25.36 -2.54 2.06
N THR A 72 -26.17 -1.54 2.41
CA THR A 72 -25.80 -0.53 3.42
C THR A 72 -26.28 -0.88 4.82
N SER A 73 -26.91 -2.04 5.04
CA SER A 73 -27.42 -2.47 6.36
C SER A 73 -26.27 -2.72 7.34
N ASN A 74 -25.80 -1.64 7.98
CA ASN A 74 -24.74 -1.68 8.97
C ASN A 74 -25.06 -0.70 10.12
N PRO A 75 -24.58 -0.93 11.35
CA PRO A 75 -24.91 -0.10 12.52
C PRO A 75 -24.51 1.38 12.40
N SER A 76 -23.62 1.72 11.46
CA SER A 76 -23.16 3.08 11.23
C SER A 76 -23.98 3.83 10.19
N ASP A 77 -24.96 3.18 9.54
CA ASP A 77 -25.87 3.82 8.57
C ASP A 77 -26.89 4.70 9.33
N PRO A 78 -26.75 6.04 9.30
CA PRO A 78 -27.66 6.94 9.97
C PRO A 78 -28.89 7.09 9.06
N LYS A 79 -29.97 6.40 9.41
CA LYS A 79 -31.27 6.54 8.74
C LYS A 79 -31.84 7.96 8.89
#